data_AF-A0A1Y6EMR3-F1
#
_entry.id   AF-A0A1Y6EMR3-F1
#
_cell.length_a   1.000
_cell.length_b   1.000
_cell.length_c   1.000
_cell.angle_alpha   90.00
_cell.angle_beta   90.00
_cell.angle_gamma   90.00
#
_symmetry.space_group_name_H-M   'P 1'
#
loop_
_entity.id
_entity.type
_entity.pdbx_description
1 polymer ?
#
loop_
_entity_poly.entity_id
_entity_poly.type
_entity_poly.pdbx_seq_one_letter_code
_entity_poly.pdbx_strand_id
1 'polypeptide(L)' 'MTSKIDVIVSSDLDYENLIAEVAIDDIFVGLVTNEPSKGVCFEAPAGQVLGEPIAFDIYIKALIKAKNELLQLK' A
#
# COMPACT_ATOMS: atom_id res chain seq x y z
N MET A 1 -3.73 -21.01 3.64
CA MET A 1 -2.39 -20.40 3.74
C MET A 1 -2.58 -18.97 4.18
N THR A 2 -1.81 -18.50 5.15
CA THR A 2 -1.96 -17.14 5.72
C THR A 2 -0.86 -16.28 5.12
N SER A 3 -1.18 -15.38 4.20
CA SER A 3 -0.21 -14.41 3.66
C SER A 3 0.13 -13.36 4.71
N LYS A 4 1.40 -12.97 4.75
CA LYS A 4 1.92 -11.89 5.59
C LYS A 4 1.71 -10.57 4.83
N ILE A 5 1.02 -9.64 5.47
CA ILE A 5 0.78 -8.30 4.91
C ILE A 5 1.61 -7.32 5.71
N ASP A 6 2.60 -6.72 5.06
CA ASP A 6 3.46 -5.70 5.64
C ASP A 6 3.10 -4.35 5.02
N VAL A 7 2.76 -3.40 5.90
CA VAL A 7 2.51 -2.00 5.52
C VAL A 7 3.65 -1.21 6.11
N ILE A 8 4.44 -0.60 5.24
CA ILE A 8 5.59 0.21 5.64
C ILE A 8 5.15 1.65 5.49
N VAL A 9 4.81 2.30 6.61
CA VAL A 9 4.51 3.74 6.61
C VAL A 9 5.81 4.45 6.27
N SER A 10 5.86 5.04 5.08
CA SER A 10 7.07 5.67 4.56
C SER A 10 7.13 7.11 5.06
N SER A 11 8.31 7.51 5.53
CA SER A 11 8.63 8.91 5.81
C SER A 11 9.53 9.51 4.73
N ASP A 12 9.73 8.81 3.61
CA ASP A 12 10.65 9.25 2.57
C ASP A 12 10.16 10.53 1.90
N LEU A 13 11.00 11.55 1.97
CA LEU A 13 10.73 12.92 1.52
C LEU A 13 10.76 13.09 0.00
N ASP A 14 11.19 12.06 -0.74
CA ASP A 14 11.34 12.11 -2.20
C ASP A 14 10.00 12.06 -2.96
N TYR A 15 8.92 11.63 -2.30
CA TYR A 15 7.55 11.72 -2.83
C TYR A 15 6.71 12.59 -1.89
N GLU A 16 6.44 13.84 -2.31
CA GLU A 16 5.74 14.86 -1.49
C GLU A 16 4.40 14.39 -0.88
N ASN A 17 3.78 13.34 -1.43
CA ASN A 17 2.48 12.84 -1.01
C ASN A 17 2.47 11.37 -0.56
N LEU A 18 3.63 10.69 -0.45
CA LEU A 18 3.68 9.28 -0.07
C LEU A 18 3.35 9.10 1.41
N ILE A 19 2.44 8.17 1.72
CA ILE A 19 2.06 7.84 3.09
C ILE A 19 2.59 6.46 3.49
N ALA A 20 2.45 5.47 2.60
CA ALA A 20 2.86 4.11 2.88
C ALA A 20 3.13 3.32 1.62
N GLU A 21 4.00 2.34 1.74
CA GLU A 21 4.19 1.26 0.78
C GLU A 21 3.49 0.00 1.29
N VAL A 22 2.85 -0.73 0.37
CA VAL A 22 2.15 -1.97 0.70
C VAL A 22 2.92 -3.12 0.06
N ALA A 23 3.28 -4.10 0.88
CA ALA A 23 3.88 -5.36 0.45
C ALA A 23 3.09 -6.55 1.00
N ILE A 24 2.98 -7.61 0.20
CA ILE A 24 2.34 -8.88 0.59
C ILE A 24 3.36 -9.98 0.34
N ASP A 25 3.71 -10.75 1.36
CA ASP A 25 4.73 -11.81 1.29
C ASP A 25 6.06 -11.30 0.66
N ASP A 26 6.52 -10.11 1.11
CA ASP A 26 7.70 -9.39 0.61
C ASP A 26 7.62 -8.93 -0.87
N ILE A 27 6.45 -9.06 -1.51
CA ILE A 27 6.19 -8.57 -2.87
C ILE A 27 5.54 -7.18 -2.80
N PHE A 28 6.16 -6.20 -3.44
CA PHE A 28 5.60 -4.86 -3.59
C PHE A 28 4.32 -4.89 -4.43
N VAL A 29 3.23 -4.36 -3.88
CA VAL A 29 1.93 -4.31 -4.56
C VAL A 29 1.47 -2.90 -4.89
N GLY A 30 2.02 -1.87 -4.24
CA GLY A 30 1.70 -0.48 -4.55
C GLY A 30 1.96 0.49 -3.42
N LEU A 31 1.58 1.74 -3.67
CA LEU A 31 1.76 2.89 -2.81
C LEU A 31 0.40 3.42 -2.36
N VAL A 32 0.37 3.99 -1.16
CA VAL A 32 -0.73 4.82 -0.68
C VAL A 32 -0.23 6.25 -0.61
N THR A 33 -0.87 7.16 -1.34
CA THR A 33 -0.53 8.59 -1.40
C THR A 33 -1.68 9.46 -0.90
N ASN A 34 -1.39 10.68 -0.43
CA ASN A 34 -2.38 11.69 -0.09
C ASN A 34 -2.29 12.88 -1.05
N GLU A 35 -2.97 12.80 -2.18
CA GLU A 35 -2.85 13.80 -3.24
C GLU A 35 -3.63 15.09 -2.90
N PRO A 36 -3.06 16.30 -3.12
CA PRO A 36 -3.64 17.61 -2.77
C PRO A 36 -5.01 17.98 -3.38
N SER A 37 -5.63 17.09 -4.15
CA SER A 37 -6.96 17.29 -4.77
C SER A 37 -7.81 16.02 -4.87
N LYS A 38 -7.23 14.85 -4.60
CA LYS A 38 -7.92 13.54 -4.71
C LYS A 38 -8.05 12.86 -3.35
N GLY A 39 -7.32 13.33 -2.33
CA GLY A 39 -7.25 12.68 -1.03
C GLY A 39 -6.44 11.39 -1.11
N VAL A 40 -6.78 10.43 -0.25
CA VAL A 40 -6.05 9.15 -0.15
C VAL A 40 -6.26 8.31 -1.42
N CYS A 41 -5.17 8.05 -2.13
CA CYS A 41 -5.12 7.26 -3.35
C CYS A 41 -4.27 6.00 -3.15
N PHE A 42 -4.59 4.94 -3.90
CA PHE A 42 -3.73 3.78 -4.04
C PHE A 42 -3.21 3.73 -5.48
N GLU A 43 -1.89 3.63 -5.63
CA GLU A 43 -1.22 3.63 -6.92
C GLU A 43 -0.35 2.38 -7.06
N ALA A 44 -0.42 1.73 -8.24
CA ALA A 44 0.39 0.59 -8.60
C ALA A 44 1.31 0.99 -9.76
N PRO A 45 2.54 1.47 -9.48
CA PRO A 45 3.46 1.92 -10.53
C PRO A 45 3.67 0.83 -11.57
N ALA A 46 3.46 1.20 -12.84
CA ALA A 46 3.57 0.26 -13.94
C ALA A 46 4.99 -0.32 -14.02
N GLY A 47 5.10 -1.65 -14.04
CA GLY A 47 6.37 -2.37 -14.12
C GLY A 47 7.08 -2.64 -12.79
N GLN A 48 6.59 -2.11 -11.66
CA GLN A 48 7.12 -2.43 -10.32
C GLN A 48 6.32 -3.49 -9.57
N VAL A 49 5.04 -3.66 -9.91
CA VAL A 49 4.22 -4.73 -9.35
C VAL A 49 4.60 -6.04 -10.04
N LEU A 50 5.21 -6.96 -9.28
CA LEU A 50 5.53 -8.30 -9.77
C LEU A 50 4.23 -8.97 -10.24
N GLY A 51 4.25 -9.57 -11.43
CA GLY A 51 3.09 -10.21 -12.06
C GLY A 51 2.62 -11.50 -11.39
N GLU A 52 2.98 -11.71 -10.13
CA GLU A 52 2.51 -12.87 -9.37
C GLU A 52 1.03 -12.68 -9.02
N PRO A 53 0.18 -13.66 -9.36
CA PRO A 53 -1.24 -13.56 -9.08
C PRO A 53 -1.47 -13.65 -7.57
N ILE A 54 -1.93 -12.54 -6.98
CA ILE A 54 -2.37 -12.48 -5.58
C ILE A 54 -3.86 -12.75 -5.51
N ALA A 55 -4.29 -13.57 -4.55
CA ALA A 55 -5.70 -13.82 -4.32
C ALA A 55 -6.42 -12.52 -3.92
N PHE A 56 -7.56 -12.26 -4.56
CA PHE A 56 -8.28 -10.98 -4.41
C PHE A 56 -8.68 -10.68 -2.95
N ASP A 57 -9.04 -11.69 -2.16
CA ASP A 57 -9.39 -11.50 -0.76
C ASP A 57 -8.20 -11.06 0.11
N ILE A 58 -6.99 -11.52 -0.22
CA ILE A 58 -5.75 -11.13 0.43
C ILE A 58 -5.43 -9.67 0.10
N TYR A 59 -5.60 -9.28 -1.16
CA TYR A 59 -5.44 -7.89 -1.60
C TYR A 59 -6.39 -6.93 -0.88
N ILE A 60 -7.68 -7.28 -0.77
CA ILE A 60 -8.67 -6.47 -0.04
C ILE A 60 -8.31 -6.33 1.44
N LYS A 61 -7.85 -7.41 2.09
CA LYS A 61 -7.39 -7.36 3.49
C LYS A 61 -6.18 -6.43 3.64
N ALA A 62 -5.26 -6.43 2.69
CA ALA A 62 -4.10 -5.55 2.72
C ALA A 62 -4.48 -4.07 2.65
N LEU A 63 -5.40 -3.71 1.74
CA LEU A 63 -5.90 -2.34 1.63
C LEU A 63 -6.64 -1.88 2.89
N ILE A 64 -7.46 -2.74 3.49
CA ILE A 64 -8.17 -2.42 4.74
C ILE A 64 -7.17 -2.21 5.89
N LYS A 65 -6.15 -3.07 6.00
CA LYS A 65 -5.10 -2.95 7.02
C LYS A 65 -4.34 -1.63 6.87
N ALA A 66 -3.87 -1.32 5.65
CA ALA A 66 -3.18 -0.07 5.35
C ALA A 66 -4.04 1.15 5.71
N LYS A 67 -5.32 1.17 5.30
CA LYS A 67 -6.24 2.25 5.66
C LYS A 67 -6.38 2.43 7.17
N ASN A 68 -6.52 1.34 7.92
CA ASN A 68 -6.71 1.40 9.37
C ASN A 68 -5.46 1.91 10.10
N GLU A 69 -4.26 1.44 9.72
CA GLU A 69 -3.01 1.92 10.31
C GLU A 69 -2.80 3.42 10.07
N LEU A 70 -3.13 3.91 8.87
CA LEU A 70 -3.08 5.34 8.55
C LEU A 70 -4.09 6.20 9.34
N LEU A 71 -5.28 5.66 9.63
CA LEU A 71 -6.30 6.37 10.39
C LEU A 71 -6.05 6.34 11.91
N GLN A 72 -5.29 5.35 12.40
CA GLN A 72 -4.89 5.25 13.81
C GLN A 72 -3.68 6.12 14.17
N LEU A 73 -2.94 6.63 13.18
CA LEU A 73 -1.87 7.62 13.34
C LEU A 73 -2.39 9.08 13.54
N LYS A 74 -3.67 9.26 13.88
CA LYS A 74 -4.27 10.55 14.26
C LYS A 74 -4.40 10.72 15.77
#